data_AF-A0AA96V7F5-F1
#
_entry.id   AF-A0AA96V7F5-F1
#
_cell.length_a   1.000
_cell.length_b   1.000
_cell.length_c   1.000
_cell.angle_alpha   90.00
_cell.angle_beta   90.00
_cell.angle_gamma   90.00
#
_symmetry.space_group_name_H-M   'P 1'
#
loop_
_entity.id
_entity.type
_entity.pdbx_description
1 polymer ?
#
loop_
_entity_poly.entity_id
_entity_poly.type
_entity_poly.pdbx_seq_one_letter_code
_entity_poly.pdbx_strand_id
1 'polypeptide(L)'
;MPFLFNDTKMTILPFLELPVRYRINAEPWLPKMTEFEAGAEISEQLLQKAVDIFNEKASEDFVTFMEKNPASDWAQTDLFIETEKYYRQYIPFLNERKERCFWMNFFCRPVGNWKSHRVEVKAGGTCYFSIGLNIDTGKRFDFIVNGKV
;
A
#
# COMPACT_ATOMS: atom_id res chain seq x y z
N MET A 1 5.45 15.07 11.49
CA MET A 1 4.11 15.15 12.10
C MET A 1 3.78 13.73 12.55
N PRO A 2 3.43 13.48 13.82
CA PRO A 2 3.15 12.12 14.28
C PRO A 2 1.94 11.56 13.53
N PHE A 3 2.03 10.30 13.12
CA PHE A 3 0.92 9.58 12.50
C PHE A 3 -0.22 9.44 13.52
N LEU A 4 -1.38 10.01 13.21
CA LEU A 4 -2.58 9.94 14.06
C LEU A 4 -3.62 9.04 13.39
N PHE A 5 -3.95 7.92 14.03
CA PHE A 5 -4.81 6.89 13.45
C PHE A 5 -6.31 7.27 13.34
N ASN A 6 -6.70 8.50 13.68
CA ASN A 6 -8.11 8.91 13.75
C ASN A 6 -8.70 9.40 12.40
N ASP A 7 -8.13 8.95 11.27
CA ASP A 7 -8.58 9.34 9.94
C ASP A 7 -9.71 8.41 9.47
N THR A 8 -10.84 9.02 9.06
CA THR A 8 -11.97 8.35 8.42
C THR A 8 -11.60 7.51 7.19
N LYS A 9 -10.44 7.77 6.59
CA LYS A 9 -9.87 7.07 5.43
C LYS A 9 -9.02 5.85 5.78
N MET A 10 -8.81 5.51 7.05
CA MET A 10 -7.97 4.39 7.45
C MET A 10 -8.76 3.33 8.23
N THR A 11 -8.28 2.08 8.17
CA THR A 11 -8.76 0.99 9.02
C THR A 11 -7.64 -0.02 9.29
N ILE A 12 -7.72 -0.71 10.42
CA ILE A 12 -6.93 -1.90 10.73
C ILE A 12 -7.82 -3.11 10.54
N LEU A 13 -7.41 -4.03 9.68
CA LEU A 13 -8.12 -5.28 9.45
C LEU A 13 -7.53 -6.42 10.28
N PRO A 14 -8.33 -7.44 10.62
CA PRO A 14 -7.83 -8.61 11.31
C PRO A 14 -6.88 -9.43 10.44
N PHE A 15 -5.99 -10.19 11.07
CA PHE A 15 -5.03 -11.09 10.40
C PHE A 15 -5.66 -12.02 9.35
N LEU A 16 -6.92 -12.43 9.54
CA LEU A 16 -7.64 -13.30 8.60
C LEU A 16 -7.79 -12.68 7.20
N GLU A 17 -7.79 -11.35 7.12
CA GLU A 17 -7.91 -10.59 5.88
C GLU A 17 -6.56 -10.52 5.12
N LEU A 18 -5.45 -10.95 5.70
CA LEU A 18 -4.14 -11.01 5.03
C LEU A 18 -4.21 -11.89 3.77
N PRO A 19 -3.56 -11.51 2.64
CA PRO A 19 -3.57 -12.35 1.45
C PRO A 19 -3.07 -13.77 1.76
N VAL A 20 -3.75 -14.78 1.22
CA VAL A 20 -3.53 -16.21 1.56
C VAL A 20 -2.05 -16.59 1.52
N ARG A 21 -1.32 -16.16 0.49
CA ARG A 21 0.10 -16.47 0.31
C ARG A 21 1.01 -16.02 1.47
N TYR A 22 0.62 -14.98 2.20
CA TYR A 22 1.38 -14.48 3.35
C TYR A 22 0.89 -15.04 4.68
N ARG A 23 -0.28 -15.70 4.72
CA ARG A 23 -0.81 -16.30 5.95
C ARG A 23 -0.14 -17.62 6.32
N ILE A 24 0.36 -18.37 5.33
CA ILE A 24 0.79 -19.77 5.50
C ILE A 24 1.88 -19.91 6.57
N ASN A 25 2.83 -18.97 6.66
CA ASN A 25 3.93 -18.97 7.63
C ASN A 25 3.93 -17.71 8.53
N ALA A 26 2.76 -17.09 8.71
CA ALA A 26 2.63 -15.88 9.51
C ALA A 26 1.74 -16.10 10.72
N GLU A 27 1.91 -15.21 11.70
CA GLU A 27 1.09 -15.18 12.90
C GLU A 27 0.43 -13.81 13.07
N PRO A 28 -0.73 -13.75 13.75
CA PRO A 28 -1.36 -12.49 14.07
C PRO A 28 -0.45 -11.67 15.00
N TRP A 29 -0.17 -10.43 14.59
CA TRP A 29 0.38 -9.42 15.49
C TRP A 29 -0.78 -8.54 15.95
N LEU A 30 -1.01 -8.49 17.26
CA LEU A 30 -2.07 -7.69 17.87
C LEU A 30 -1.45 -6.53 18.66
N PRO A 31 -0.90 -5.51 17.97
CA PRO A 31 -0.22 -4.40 18.64
C PRO A 31 -1.18 -3.60 19.51
N LYS A 32 -0.65 -3.06 20.61
CA LYS A 32 -1.30 -1.92 21.27
C LYS A 32 -1.28 -0.73 20.32
N MET A 33 -2.23 0.20 20.46
CA MET A 33 -2.34 1.33 19.54
C MET A 33 -1.03 2.13 19.40
N THR A 34 -0.31 2.37 20.50
CA THR A 34 0.98 3.07 20.47
C THR A 34 2.05 2.33 19.68
N GLU A 35 2.06 1.00 19.74
CA GLU A 35 2.99 0.16 18.98
C GLU A 35 2.61 0.14 17.50
N PHE A 36 1.31 0.08 17.21
CA PHE A 36 0.79 0.21 15.86
C PHE A 36 1.18 1.57 15.24
N GLU A 37 0.95 2.69 15.95
CA GLU A 37 1.26 4.04 15.46
C GLU A 37 2.76 4.20 15.17
N ALA A 38 3.63 3.71 16.06
CA ALA A 38 5.08 3.72 15.83
C ALA A 38 5.48 2.88 14.60
N GLY A 39 4.89 1.69 14.44
CA GLY A 39 5.11 0.86 13.25
C GLY A 39 4.55 1.47 11.97
N ALA A 40 3.39 2.13 12.05
CA ALA A 40 2.77 2.83 10.94
C ALA A 40 3.64 4.01 10.48
N GLU A 41 4.22 4.79 11.40
CA GLU A 41 5.14 5.87 11.06
C GLU A 41 6.35 5.36 10.26
N ILE A 42 6.97 4.25 10.68
CA ILE A 42 8.05 3.60 9.92
C ILE A 42 7.55 3.15 8.53
N SER A 43 6.35 2.57 8.48
CA SER A 43 5.75 2.09 7.23
C SER A 43 5.47 3.22 6.25
N GLU A 44 5.03 4.40 6.71
CA GLU A 44 4.81 5.58 5.88
C GLU A 44 6.12 6.08 5.24
N GLN A 45 7.24 6.06 5.98
CA GLN A 45 8.54 6.41 5.41
C GLN A 45 8.98 5.42 4.32
N LEU A 46 8.74 4.13 4.53
CA LEU A 46 9.06 3.10 3.54
C LEU A 46 8.12 3.16 2.32
N LEU A 47 6.85 3.45 2.55
CA LEU A 47 5.84 3.68 1.52
C LEU A 47 6.25 4.85 0.63
N GLN A 48 6.61 5.99 1.23
CA GLN A 48 6.99 7.17 0.46
C GLN A 48 8.18 6.87 -0.46
N LYS A 49 9.23 6.22 0.06
CA LYS A 49 10.37 5.77 -0.76
C LYS A 49 9.94 4.87 -1.92
N ALA A 50 9.03 3.92 -1.67
CA ALA A 50 8.55 3.02 -2.71
C ALA A 50 7.72 3.74 -3.79
N VAL A 51 6.91 4.72 -3.37
CA VAL A 51 6.08 5.55 -4.26
C VAL A 51 6.95 6.50 -5.08
N ASP A 52 7.97 7.11 -4.50
CA ASP A 52 8.89 8.01 -5.20
C ASP A 52 9.61 7.27 -6.34
N ILE A 53 10.15 6.07 -6.06
CA ILE A 53 10.78 5.21 -7.08
C ILE A 53 9.79 4.81 -8.17
N PHE A 54 8.54 4.50 -7.80
CA PHE A 54 7.51 4.16 -8.78
C PHE A 54 7.16 5.36 -9.67
N ASN A 55 6.94 6.52 -9.09
CA ASN A 55 6.58 7.74 -9.79
C ASN A 55 7.71 8.25 -10.70
N GLU A 56 8.97 8.12 -10.28
CA GLU A 56 10.14 8.42 -11.11
C GLU A 56 10.14 7.56 -12.37
N LYS A 57 10.01 6.23 -12.21
CA LYS A 57 9.93 5.31 -13.34
C LYS A 57 8.70 5.56 -14.22
N ALA A 58 7.55 5.82 -13.62
CA ALA A 58 6.32 6.14 -14.35
C ALA A 58 6.48 7.42 -15.19
N SER A 59 7.27 8.38 -14.71
CA SER A 59 7.63 9.59 -15.47
C SER A 59 8.45 9.26 -16.72
N GLU A 60 9.48 8.42 -16.59
CA GLU A 60 10.32 8.00 -17.73
C GLU A 60 9.52 7.24 -18.80
N ASP A 61 8.68 6.30 -18.34
CA ASP A 61 7.80 5.51 -19.19
C ASP A 61 6.76 6.41 -19.89
N PHE A 62 6.23 7.42 -19.20
CA PHE A 62 5.28 8.39 -19.75
C PHE A 62 5.90 9.27 -20.83
N VAL A 63 7.10 9.83 -20.59
CA VAL A 63 7.83 10.61 -21.60
C VAL A 63 8.05 9.77 -22.87
N THR A 64 8.54 8.54 -22.69
CA THR A 64 8.77 7.60 -23.80
C THR A 64 7.47 7.27 -24.54
N PHE A 65 6.34 7.13 -23.83
CA PHE A 65 5.04 6.86 -24.43
C PHE A 65 4.53 8.05 -25.24
N MET A 66 4.61 9.27 -24.71
CA MET A 66 4.14 10.49 -25.38
C MET A 66 4.97 10.82 -26.62
N GLU A 67 6.29 10.61 -26.58
CA GLU A 67 7.15 10.74 -27.77
C GLU A 67 6.73 9.78 -28.90
N LYS A 68 6.34 8.56 -28.55
CA LYS A 68 5.84 7.55 -29.51
C LYS A 68 4.39 7.77 -29.94
N ASN A 69 3.61 8.53 -29.16
CA ASN A 69 2.17 8.74 -29.36
C ASN A 69 1.80 10.23 -29.21
N PRO A 70 2.28 11.12 -30.08
CA PRO A 70 2.12 12.57 -29.94
C PRO A 70 0.66 13.07 -30.01
N ALA A 71 -0.27 12.22 -30.47
CA ALA A 71 -1.71 12.51 -30.51
C ALA A 71 -2.47 12.03 -29.26
N SER A 72 -1.79 11.42 -28.28
CA SER A 72 -2.41 10.97 -27.03
C SER A 72 -2.84 12.15 -26.16
N ASP A 73 -3.98 12.02 -25.50
CA ASP A 73 -4.56 12.98 -24.55
C ASP A 73 -4.35 12.57 -23.08
N TRP A 74 -3.51 11.56 -22.81
CA TRP A 74 -3.26 11.05 -21.47
C TRP A 74 -2.59 12.12 -20.59
N ALA A 75 -3.11 12.29 -19.38
CA ALA A 75 -2.54 13.21 -18.42
C ALA A 75 -1.54 12.49 -17.51
N GLN A 76 -0.46 13.20 -17.16
CA GLN A 76 0.54 12.71 -16.21
C GLN A 76 -0.12 12.29 -14.88
N THR A 77 -1.18 12.98 -14.44
CA THR A 77 -1.90 12.68 -13.19
C THR A 77 -2.51 11.28 -13.11
N ASP A 78 -2.72 10.61 -14.25
CA ASP A 78 -3.31 9.27 -14.29
C ASP A 78 -2.28 8.17 -13.93
N LEU A 79 -0.99 8.51 -13.91
CA LEU A 79 0.12 7.56 -13.77
C LEU A 79 0.89 7.68 -12.45
N PHE A 80 0.60 8.70 -11.64
CA PHE A 80 1.34 8.98 -10.42
C PHE A 80 0.51 8.62 -9.18
N ILE A 81 1.20 8.14 -8.15
CA ILE A 81 0.60 7.83 -6.85
C ILE A 81 0.81 9.02 -5.91
N GLU A 82 -0.31 9.58 -5.44
CA GLU A 82 -0.35 10.62 -4.41
C GLU A 82 -1.05 10.06 -3.16
N THR A 83 -0.28 9.48 -2.24
CA THR A 83 -0.78 8.63 -1.13
C THR A 83 -1.81 9.32 -0.21
N GLU A 84 -1.79 10.64 -0.10
CA GLU A 84 -2.73 11.45 0.70
C GLU A 84 -4.19 11.36 0.21
N LYS A 85 -4.38 11.03 -1.07
CA LYS A 85 -5.71 10.90 -1.68
C LYS A 85 -6.38 9.56 -1.37
N TYR A 86 -5.63 8.58 -0.84
CA TYR A 86 -6.07 7.19 -0.75
C TYR A 86 -6.69 6.85 0.59
N TYR A 87 -7.72 6.01 0.53
CA TYR A 87 -8.18 5.19 1.64
C TYR A 87 -7.23 4.03 1.85
N ARG A 88 -7.06 3.60 3.10
CA ARG A 88 -6.00 2.68 3.52
C ARG A 88 -6.52 1.56 4.41
N GLN A 89 -6.02 0.36 4.18
CA GLN A 89 -6.21 -0.79 5.07
C GLN A 89 -4.84 -1.24 5.56
N TYR A 90 -4.68 -1.42 6.86
CA TYR A 90 -3.47 -1.98 7.47
C TYR A 90 -3.79 -3.36 8.01
N ILE A 91 -2.90 -4.33 7.75
CA ILE A 91 -3.00 -5.69 8.30
C ILE A 91 -1.66 -6.00 8.98
N PRO A 92 -1.56 -5.83 10.32
CA PRO A 92 -0.36 -6.20 11.07
C PRO A 92 -0.21 -7.72 11.18
N PHE A 93 1.02 -8.21 11.02
CA PHE A 93 1.35 -9.62 11.21
C PHE A 93 2.82 -9.83 11.59
N LEU A 94 3.14 -11.00 12.12
CA LEU A 94 4.53 -11.47 12.29
C LEU A 94 4.85 -12.46 11.17
N ASN A 95 6.02 -12.31 10.55
CA ASN A 95 6.50 -13.30 9.59
C ASN A 95 7.11 -14.54 10.28
N GLU A 96 7.61 -15.48 9.49
CA GLU A 96 8.23 -16.72 9.96
C GLU A 96 9.43 -16.51 10.91
N ARG A 97 10.10 -15.34 10.81
CA ARG A 97 11.22 -14.93 11.67
C ARG A 97 10.79 -14.12 12.89
N LYS A 98 9.49 -14.02 13.16
CA LYS A 98 8.88 -13.17 14.21
C LYS A 98 9.14 -11.67 14.02
N GLU A 99 9.43 -11.25 12.79
CA GLU A 99 9.60 -9.83 12.47
C GLU A 99 8.24 -9.20 12.18
N ARG A 100 8.07 -7.97 12.66
CA ARG A 100 6.85 -7.17 12.51
C ARG A 100 6.70 -6.70 11.07
N CYS A 101 5.52 -6.97 10.51
CA CYS A 101 5.19 -6.65 9.13
C CYS A 101 3.82 -5.99 9.02
N PHE A 102 3.66 -5.18 7.98
CA PHE A 102 2.38 -4.65 7.53
C PHE A 102 2.11 -5.08 6.09
N TRP A 103 0.91 -5.58 5.86
CA TRP A 103 0.30 -5.56 4.54
C TRP A 103 -0.63 -4.36 4.46
N MET A 104 -0.46 -3.51 3.46
CA MET A 104 -1.26 -2.31 3.27
C MET A 104 -1.93 -2.30 1.91
N ASN A 105 -3.20 -1.90 1.86
CA ASN A 105 -3.90 -1.62 0.61
C ASN A 105 -4.29 -0.15 0.54
N PHE A 106 -4.30 0.36 -0.68
CA PHE A 106 -4.61 1.75 -0.99
C PHE A 106 -5.65 1.80 -2.10
N PHE A 107 -6.66 2.65 -1.93
CA PHE A 107 -7.66 2.89 -2.98
C PHE A 107 -8.23 4.31 -2.98
N CYS A 108 -8.52 4.85 -4.17
CA CYS A 108 -8.98 6.24 -4.33
C CYS A 108 -10.35 6.56 -3.70
N ARG A 109 -11.22 5.56 -3.52
CA ARG A 109 -12.60 5.75 -3.02
C ARG A 109 -13.08 4.54 -2.22
N PRO A 110 -14.00 4.70 -1.25
CA PRO A 110 -14.56 3.58 -0.50
C PRO A 110 -15.15 2.53 -1.43
N VAL A 111 -14.87 1.25 -1.17
CA VAL A 111 -15.40 0.12 -1.95
C VAL A 111 -16.06 -0.87 -1.00
N GLY A 112 -17.37 -1.10 -1.14
CA GLY A 112 -18.11 -2.04 -0.31
C GLY A 112 -17.84 -1.86 1.19
N ASN A 113 -17.65 -2.98 1.90
CA ASN A 113 -17.37 -3.01 3.33
C ASN A 113 -15.86 -2.93 3.64
N TRP A 114 -15.14 -2.00 3.00
CA TRP A 114 -13.69 -1.87 3.11
C TRP A 114 -13.18 -1.69 4.55
N LYS A 115 -13.99 -1.22 5.49
CA LYS A 115 -13.57 -1.11 6.90
C LYS A 115 -13.43 -2.47 7.59
N SER A 116 -14.03 -3.52 7.04
CA SER A 116 -14.10 -4.86 7.66
C SER A 116 -13.52 -5.96 6.80
N HIS A 117 -13.44 -5.77 5.47
CA HIS A 117 -12.92 -6.77 4.54
C HIS A 117 -11.85 -6.20 3.62
N ARG A 118 -10.84 -7.01 3.30
CA ARG A 118 -9.75 -6.65 2.40
C ARG A 118 -10.33 -6.29 1.03
N VAL A 119 -9.94 -5.13 0.52
CA VAL A 119 -10.24 -4.77 -0.87
C VAL A 119 -9.32 -5.58 -1.77
N GLU A 120 -9.90 -6.46 -2.59
CA GLU A 120 -9.20 -7.17 -3.66
C GLU A 120 -9.46 -6.48 -5.00
N VAL A 121 -8.43 -6.35 -5.82
CA VAL A 121 -8.52 -5.60 -7.08
C VAL A 121 -8.00 -6.45 -8.22
N LYS A 122 -8.77 -6.47 -9.32
CA LYS A 122 -8.43 -7.15 -10.57
C LYS A 122 -8.16 -6.18 -11.73
N ALA A 123 -8.54 -4.91 -11.59
CA ALA A 123 -8.26 -3.82 -12.52
C ALA A 123 -8.59 -2.45 -11.87
N GLY A 124 -7.84 -1.39 -12.17
CA GLY A 124 -8.10 -0.03 -11.67
C GLY A 124 -6.94 0.99 -11.74
N GLY A 125 -5.84 0.69 -12.44
CA GLY A 125 -4.72 1.62 -12.62
C GLY A 125 -4.01 1.99 -11.31
N THR A 126 -3.51 3.22 -11.21
CA THR A 126 -2.85 3.76 -10.01
C THR A 126 -3.81 3.94 -8.84
N CYS A 127 -5.13 3.94 -9.08
CA CYS A 127 -6.12 4.08 -8.02
C CYS A 127 -6.21 2.90 -7.07
N TYR A 128 -5.44 1.83 -7.32
CA TYR A 128 -5.39 0.66 -6.47
C TYR A 128 -3.98 0.08 -6.43
N PHE A 129 -3.41 0.01 -5.23
CA PHE A 129 -2.16 -0.69 -5.02
C PHE A 129 -2.08 -1.31 -3.63
N SER A 130 -1.19 -2.28 -3.49
CA SER A 130 -0.86 -2.93 -2.22
C SER A 130 0.64 -2.93 -2.01
N ILE A 131 1.07 -2.90 -0.75
CA ILE A 131 2.48 -2.97 -0.38
C ILE A 131 2.66 -3.87 0.84
N GLY A 132 3.71 -4.68 0.80
CA GLY A 132 4.17 -5.49 1.93
C GLY A 132 5.45 -4.92 2.50
N LEU A 133 5.43 -4.55 3.78
CA LEU A 133 6.55 -3.92 4.49
C LEU A 133 6.94 -4.70 5.73
N ASN A 134 8.24 -4.83 5.96
CA ASN A 134 8.81 -5.34 7.18
C ASN A 134 9.50 -4.19 7.93
N ILE A 135 8.96 -3.81 9.08
CA ILE A 135 9.38 -2.61 9.81
C ILE A 135 10.62 -2.84 10.67
N ASP A 136 10.93 -4.10 11.01
CA ASP A 136 12.14 -4.43 11.78
C ASP A 136 13.39 -4.39 10.90
N THR A 137 13.27 -4.81 9.65
CA THR A 137 14.37 -4.80 8.67
C THR A 137 14.39 -3.53 7.82
N GLY A 138 13.32 -2.72 7.85
CA GLY A 138 13.17 -1.53 7.02
C GLY A 138 13.04 -1.84 5.53
N LYS A 139 12.51 -3.01 5.17
CA LYS A 139 12.46 -3.51 3.79
C LYS A 139 11.04 -3.72 3.31
N ARG A 140 10.83 -3.42 2.03
CA ARG A 140 9.64 -3.84 1.27
C ARG A 140 9.86 -5.24 0.72
N PHE A 141 8.85 -6.10 0.81
CA PHE A 141 8.86 -7.44 0.21
C PHE A 141 7.85 -7.61 -0.93
N ASP A 142 6.91 -6.69 -1.09
CA ASP A 142 6.03 -6.66 -2.26
C ASP A 142 5.49 -5.25 -2.54
N PHE A 143 5.17 -4.97 -3.79
CA PHE A 143 4.49 -3.77 -4.25
C PHE A 143 3.72 -4.06 -5.52
N ILE A 144 2.40 -4.00 -5.41
CA ILE A 144 1.50 -4.46 -6.45
C ILE A 144 0.65 -3.28 -6.87
N VAL A 145 0.86 -2.80 -8.09
CA VAL A 145 0.02 -1.76 -8.67
C VAL A 145 -0.90 -2.44 -9.66
N ASN A 146 -2.22 -2.22 -9.52
CA ASN A 146 -3.22 -2.79 -10.42
C ASN A 146 -3.17 -4.33 -10.54
N GLY A 147 -2.83 -5.04 -9.46
CA GLY A 147 -2.73 -6.51 -9.47
C GLY A 147 -1.52 -7.09 -10.22
N LYS A 148 -0.59 -6.24 -10.69
CA LYS A 148 0.68 -6.65 -11.30
C LYS A 148 1.83 -6.42 -10.33
N VAL A 149 2.71 -7.41 -10.25
CA VAL A 149 3.99 -7.37 -9.51
C VAL A 149 5.07 -6.84 -10.43
#